data_AF-A0A238H511-F1
#
_entry.id   AF-A0A238H511-F1
#
_cell.length_a   1.000
_cell.length_b   1.000
_cell.length_c   1.000
_cell.angle_alpha   90.00
_cell.angle_beta   90.00
_cell.angle_gamma   90.00
#
_symmetry.space_group_name_H-M   'P 1'
#
loop_
_entity.id
_entity.type
_entity.pdbx_description
1 polymer ?
#
loop_
_entity_poly.entity_id
_entity_poly.type
_entity_poly.pdbx_seq_one_letter_code
_entity_poly.pdbx_strand_id
1 'polypeptide(L)'
;MNIIDAAYAVVHDYPGGSESLAPRVGLSGAMLRNKVNPNNDTHKLVLAEAVRITDVANDDRILDAWARERGYALVKIPSAENCSDGEIVELMAKTWETNGEIGKEIIRTFEDNRVERHEVLRVKERTWKHFQVLLGLVSRIEGMAEDQ
;
A
#
# COMPACT_ATOMS: atom_id res chain seq x y z
N MET A 1 -3.44 5.43 12.88
CA MET A 1 -4.21 6.32 12.01
C MET A 1 -5.38 5.50 11.51
N ASN A 2 -6.61 5.93 11.81
CA ASN A 2 -7.81 5.24 11.34
C ASN A 2 -8.19 5.71 9.92
N ILE A 3 -9.23 5.11 9.33
CA ILE A 3 -9.67 5.45 7.97
C ILE A 3 -10.16 6.90 7.81
N ILE A 4 -10.69 7.52 8.87
CA ILE A 4 -11.22 8.89 8.85
C ILE A 4 -10.05 9.88 8.88
N ASP A 5 -9.07 9.66 9.75
CA ASP A 5 -7.83 10.45 9.81
C ASP A 5 -7.08 10.36 8.47
N ALA A 6 -7.02 9.16 7.88
CA ALA A 6 -6.41 8.95 6.57
C ALA A 6 -7.14 9.74 5.47
N ALA A 7 -8.48 9.68 5.42
CA ALA A 7 -9.26 10.43 4.44
C ALA A 7 -9.10 11.95 4.61
N TYR A 8 -9.07 12.43 5.85
CA TYR A 8 -8.78 13.83 6.16
C TYR A 8 -7.42 14.25 5.60
N ALA A 9 -6.37 13.48 5.90
CA ALA A 9 -5.02 13.77 5.45
C ALA A 9 -4.89 13.73 3.91
N VAL A 10 -5.45 12.71 3.26
CA VAL A 10 -5.45 12.61 1.78
C VAL A 10 -6.07 13.85 1.14
N VAL A 11 -7.22 14.30 1.64
CA VAL A 11 -7.91 15.46 1.07
C VAL A 11 -7.17 16.78 1.34
N HIS A 12 -6.56 16.96 2.52
CA HIS A 12 -5.87 18.20 2.86
C HIS A 12 -4.47 18.31 2.25
N ASP A 13 -3.77 17.18 2.09
CA ASP A 13 -2.44 17.15 1.49
C ASP A 13 -2.47 17.17 -0.05
N TYR A 14 -3.63 16.85 -0.65
CA TYR A 14 -3.82 16.92 -2.09
C TYR A 14 -3.59 18.38 -2.59
N PRO A 15 -2.88 18.61 -3.73
CA PRO A 15 -2.63 19.95 -4.23
C PRO A 15 -3.90 20.77 -4.48
N GLY A 16 -4.06 21.86 -3.71
CA GLY A 16 -5.27 22.70 -3.71
C GLY A 16 -6.40 22.19 -2.80
N GLY A 17 -6.13 21.17 -1.99
CA GLY A 17 -7.00 20.63 -0.95
C GLY A 17 -8.37 20.18 -1.45
N SER A 18 -9.37 20.30 -0.57
CA SER A 18 -10.75 19.93 -0.89
C SER A 18 -11.32 20.70 -2.08
N GLU A 19 -10.97 21.97 -2.27
CA GLU A 19 -11.53 22.80 -3.34
C GLU A 19 -11.07 22.32 -4.73
N SER A 20 -9.84 21.81 -4.84
CA SER A 20 -9.29 21.24 -6.08
C SER A 20 -9.73 19.80 -6.31
N LEU A 21 -9.78 18.98 -5.25
CA LEU A 21 -10.11 17.55 -5.35
C LEU A 21 -11.62 17.30 -5.54
N ALA A 22 -12.48 18.04 -4.82
CA ALA A 22 -13.91 17.75 -4.77
C ALA A 22 -14.60 17.72 -6.14
N PRO A 23 -14.36 18.67 -7.07
CA PRO A 23 -14.99 18.63 -8.39
C PRO A 23 -14.62 17.36 -9.19
N ARG A 24 -13.40 16.83 -8.99
CA ARG A 24 -12.90 15.62 -9.66
C ARG A 24 -13.56 14.34 -9.13
N VAL A 25 -14.16 14.38 -7.94
CA VAL A 25 -14.88 13.25 -7.32
C VAL A 25 -16.40 13.47 -7.24
N GLY A 26 -16.91 14.52 -7.91
CA GLY A 26 -18.34 14.83 -8.01
C GLY A 26 -18.95 15.53 -6.79
N LEU A 27 -18.14 16.26 -6.02
CA LEU A 27 -18.56 16.98 -4.81
C LEU A 27 -18.19 18.47 -4.90
N SER A 28 -18.79 19.30 -4.04
CA SER A 28 -18.29 20.65 -3.78
C SER A 28 -17.18 20.62 -2.73
N GLY A 29 -16.25 21.59 -2.76
CA GLY A 29 -15.15 21.67 -1.79
C GLY A 29 -15.64 21.71 -0.35
N ALA A 30 -16.70 22.47 -0.07
CA ALA A 30 -17.35 22.51 1.24
C ALA A 30 -17.95 21.16 1.66
N MET A 31 -18.60 20.43 0.74
CA MET A 31 -19.14 19.09 1.04
C MET A 31 -18.02 18.10 1.34
N LEU A 32 -16.96 18.06 0.52
CA LEU A 32 -15.84 17.15 0.73
C LEU A 32 -15.13 17.45 2.05
N ARG A 33 -14.83 18.72 2.33
CA ARG A 33 -14.21 19.16 3.59
C ARG A 33 -15.04 18.73 4.81
N ASN A 34 -16.36 18.90 4.74
CA ASN A 34 -17.26 18.47 5.80
C ASN A 34 -17.32 16.95 5.93
N LYS A 35 -17.22 16.22 4.82
CA LYS A 35 -17.27 14.75 4.78
C LYS A 35 -16.05 14.06 5.38
N VAL A 36 -14.89 14.68 5.25
CA VAL A 36 -13.64 14.15 5.83
C VAL A 36 -13.31 14.73 7.19
N ASN A 37 -14.09 15.68 7.71
CA ASN A 37 -13.89 16.25 9.04
C ASN A 37 -14.17 15.16 10.11
N PRO A 38 -13.16 14.74 10.91
CA PRO A 38 -13.34 13.70 11.93
C PRO A 38 -14.38 14.07 13.00
N ASN A 39 -14.61 15.37 13.19
CA ASN A 39 -15.55 15.91 14.19
C ASN A 39 -16.98 16.12 13.65
N ASN A 40 -17.28 15.74 12.40
CA ASN A 40 -18.62 15.89 11.82
C ASN A 40 -19.39 14.57 11.80
N ASP A 41 -20.50 14.49 12.53
CA ASP A 41 -21.29 13.26 12.69
C ASP A 41 -22.44 13.05 11.71
N THR A 42 -22.71 14.01 10.85
CA THR A 42 -23.88 13.96 9.96
C THR A 42 -23.53 13.55 8.54
N HIS A 43 -22.59 14.26 7.92
CA HIS A 43 -22.25 14.06 6.53
C HIS A 43 -20.99 13.21 6.48
N LYS A 44 -21.12 11.89 6.56
CA LYS A 44 -19.97 10.99 6.48
C LYS A 44 -19.57 10.73 5.02
N LEU A 45 -18.30 10.40 4.82
CA LEU A 45 -17.78 9.88 3.56
C LEU A 45 -18.37 8.48 3.30
N VAL A 46 -18.96 8.25 2.13
CA VAL A 46 -19.42 6.90 1.75
C VAL A 46 -18.29 6.12 1.07
N LEU A 47 -18.37 4.79 1.10
CA LEU A 47 -17.31 3.92 0.56
C LEU A 47 -16.93 4.24 -0.89
N ALA A 48 -17.93 4.48 -1.74
CA ALA A 48 -17.69 4.83 -3.14
C ALA A 48 -16.98 6.19 -3.31
N GLU A 49 -17.19 7.15 -2.39
CA GLU A 49 -16.45 8.42 -2.39
C GLU A 49 -15.00 8.19 -1.96
N ALA A 50 -14.76 7.35 -0.95
CA ALA A 50 -13.42 7.00 -0.49
C ALA A 50 -12.58 6.35 -1.60
N VAL A 51 -13.16 5.40 -2.34
CA VAL A 51 -12.50 4.78 -3.50
C VAL A 51 -12.16 5.83 -4.57
N ARG A 52 -13.11 6.67 -4.96
CA ARG A 52 -12.86 7.75 -5.95
C ARG A 52 -11.77 8.71 -5.49
N ILE A 53 -11.73 9.07 -4.20
CA ILE A 53 -10.68 9.93 -3.63
C ILE A 53 -9.32 9.25 -3.75
N THR A 54 -9.20 7.98 -3.36
CA THR A 54 -7.96 7.21 -3.49
C THR A 54 -7.47 7.17 -4.94
N ASP A 55 -8.36 6.89 -5.90
CA ASP A 55 -8.00 6.82 -7.32
C ASP A 55 -7.55 8.18 -7.87
N VAL A 56 -8.32 9.24 -7.62
CA VAL A 56 -8.06 10.58 -8.18
C VAL A 56 -6.84 11.24 -7.54
N ALA A 57 -6.64 11.03 -6.24
CA ALA A 57 -5.47 11.51 -5.52
C ALA A 57 -4.23 10.63 -5.76
N ASN A 58 -4.40 9.42 -6.30
CA ASN A 58 -3.37 8.38 -6.38
C ASN A 58 -2.68 8.16 -5.02
N ASP A 59 -3.51 7.99 -3.98
CA ASP A 59 -3.07 7.92 -2.59
C ASP A 59 -3.76 6.78 -1.83
N ASP A 60 -2.98 5.74 -1.55
CA ASP A 60 -3.42 4.49 -0.94
C ASP A 60 -3.60 4.57 0.59
N ARG A 61 -3.41 5.75 1.23
CA ARG A 61 -3.45 5.88 2.71
C ARG A 61 -4.76 5.43 3.34
N ILE A 62 -5.90 5.65 2.68
CA ILE A 62 -7.22 5.20 3.19
C ILE A 62 -7.28 3.67 3.21
N LEU A 63 -6.82 3.03 2.13
CA LEU A 63 -6.78 1.58 1.99
C LEU A 63 -5.79 0.94 2.98
N ASP A 64 -4.59 1.51 3.12
CA ASP A 64 -3.57 1.06 4.06
C ASP A 64 -4.03 1.20 5.52
N ALA A 65 -4.70 2.30 5.87
CA ALA A 65 -5.27 2.48 7.21
C ALA A 65 -6.28 1.38 7.54
N TRP A 66 -7.19 1.07 6.61
CA TRP A 66 -8.19 0.02 6.80
C TRP A 66 -7.55 -1.37 6.96
N ALA A 67 -6.58 -1.71 6.10
CA ALA A 67 -5.86 -2.98 6.19
C ALA A 67 -5.17 -3.14 7.56
N ARG A 68 -4.47 -2.09 8.02
CA ARG A 68 -3.73 -2.10 9.28
C ARG A 68 -4.63 -2.26 10.50
N GLU A 69 -5.79 -1.60 10.53
CA GLU A 69 -6.76 -1.75 11.63
C GLU A 69 -7.23 -3.20 11.82
N ARG A 70 -7.19 -3.98 10.74
CA ARG A 70 -7.60 -5.37 10.70
C ARG A 70 -6.44 -6.36 10.86
N GLY A 71 -5.22 -5.86 11.08
CA GLY A 71 -4.02 -6.69 11.18
C GLY A 71 -3.51 -7.22 9.83
N TYR A 72 -3.98 -6.67 8.71
CA TYR A 72 -3.49 -6.97 7.37
C TYR A 72 -2.42 -5.98 6.93
N ALA A 73 -1.68 -6.35 5.90
CA ALA A 73 -0.75 -5.47 5.21
C ALA A 73 -1.16 -5.33 3.74
N LEU A 74 -1.07 -4.10 3.21
CA LEU A 74 -1.42 -3.78 1.84
C LEU A 74 -0.19 -3.94 0.93
N VAL A 75 -0.15 -4.94 0.06
CA VAL A 75 0.91 -5.07 -0.93
C VAL A 75 0.38 -4.71 -2.31
N LYS A 76 0.96 -3.68 -2.94
CA LYS A 76 0.63 -3.28 -4.30
C LYS A 76 1.24 -4.27 -5.28
N ILE A 77 0.39 -4.92 -6.07
CA ILE A 77 0.84 -5.82 -7.13
C ILE A 77 1.40 -4.95 -8.27
N PRO A 78 2.65 -5.17 -8.71
CA PRO A 78 3.19 -4.44 -9.86
C PRO A 78 2.45 -4.86 -11.14
N SER A 79 2.21 -3.96 -12.08
CA SER A 79 1.65 -4.33 -13.39
C SER A 79 2.73 -4.98 -14.26
N ALA A 80 2.44 -6.14 -14.84
CA ALA A 80 3.32 -6.79 -15.81
C ALA A 80 2.96 -6.31 -17.23
N GLU A 81 3.68 -5.30 -17.71
CA GLU A 81 3.69 -4.98 -19.14
C GLU A 81 5.03 -5.44 -19.72
N ASN A 82 4.99 -6.23 -20.81
CA ASN A 82 6.15 -6.66 -21.61
C ASN A 82 7.22 -7.46 -20.83
N CYS A 83 6.88 -8.67 -20.37
CA CYS A 83 7.83 -9.54 -19.69
C CYS A 83 8.45 -10.56 -20.65
N SER A 84 9.75 -10.82 -20.50
CA SER A 84 10.49 -11.87 -21.19
C SER A 84 10.85 -13.03 -20.26
N ASP A 85 11.03 -14.24 -20.83
CA ASP A 85 11.37 -15.47 -20.09
C ASP A 85 12.65 -15.32 -19.22
N GLY A 86 13.65 -14.56 -19.70
CA GLY A 86 14.90 -14.33 -18.98
C GLY A 86 14.71 -13.53 -17.69
N GLU A 87 13.78 -12.59 -17.69
CA GLU A 87 13.47 -11.74 -16.53
C GLU A 87 12.75 -12.53 -15.42
N ILE A 88 12.05 -13.62 -15.77
CA ILE A 88 11.41 -14.50 -14.78
C ILE A 88 12.45 -15.30 -14.01
N VAL A 89 13.43 -15.90 -14.69
CA VAL A 89 14.48 -16.70 -14.03
C VAL A 89 15.30 -15.83 -13.07
N GLU A 90 15.65 -14.62 -13.51
CA GLU A 90 16.34 -13.64 -12.66
C GLU A 90 15.51 -13.25 -11.44
N LEU A 91 14.21 -13.01 -11.61
CA LEU A 91 13.33 -12.66 -10.51
C LEU A 91 13.07 -13.83 -9.55
N MET A 92 13.03 -15.06 -10.06
CA MET A 92 12.97 -16.26 -9.24
C MET A 92 14.24 -16.36 -8.38
N ALA A 93 15.42 -16.15 -8.95
CA ALA A 93 16.67 -16.09 -8.18
C ALA A 93 16.63 -14.97 -7.14
N LYS A 94 16.10 -13.79 -7.48
CA LYS A 94 15.92 -12.67 -6.55
C LYS A 94 14.97 -13.00 -5.40
N THR A 95 13.93 -13.77 -5.66
CA THR A 95 12.98 -14.24 -4.65
C THR A 95 13.71 -15.08 -3.59
N TRP A 96 14.57 -16.01 -4.02
CA TRP A 96 15.38 -16.82 -3.11
C TRP A 96 16.41 -16.02 -2.35
N GLU A 97 17.12 -15.10 -3.02
CA GLU A 97 18.09 -14.21 -2.39
C GLU A 97 17.42 -13.38 -1.27
N THR A 98 16.31 -12.72 -1.58
CA THR A 98 15.58 -11.89 -0.60
C THR A 98 15.01 -12.70 0.55
N ASN A 99 14.57 -13.94 0.31
CA ASN A 99 14.19 -14.86 1.38
C ASN A 99 15.39 -15.19 2.30
N GLY A 100 16.57 -15.44 1.72
CA GLY A 100 17.80 -15.66 2.47
C GLY A 100 18.20 -14.45 3.34
N GLU A 101 17.99 -13.23 2.84
CA GLU A 101 18.25 -12.00 3.61
C GLU A 101 17.34 -11.86 4.85
N ILE A 102 16.10 -12.35 4.79
CA ILE A 102 15.23 -12.42 5.98
C ILE A 102 15.88 -13.35 7.03
N GLY A 103 16.29 -14.56 6.61
CA GLY A 103 16.93 -15.52 7.50
C GLY A 103 18.19 -14.97 8.18
N LYS A 104 19.05 -14.28 7.42
CA LYS A 104 20.23 -13.60 7.96
C LYS A 104 19.88 -12.53 8.99
N GLU A 105 18.86 -11.72 8.73
CA GLU A 105 18.44 -10.67 9.65
C GLU A 105 17.81 -11.24 10.93
N ILE A 106 17.06 -12.35 10.81
CA ILE A 106 16.52 -13.08 11.96
C ILE A 106 17.66 -13.62 12.82
N ILE A 107 18.66 -14.29 12.22
CA ILE A 107 19.82 -14.81 12.96
C ILE A 107 20.49 -13.68 13.73
N ARG A 108 20.77 -12.55 13.07
CA ARG A 108 21.36 -11.36 13.71
C ARG A 108 20.54 -10.84 14.88
N THR A 109 19.21 -10.73 14.70
CA THR A 109 18.28 -10.27 15.75
C THR A 109 18.28 -11.15 16.99
N PHE A 110 18.74 -12.41 16.90
CA PHE A 110 18.81 -13.34 18.03
C PHE A 110 20.24 -13.56 18.56
N GLU A 111 21.27 -12.92 17.99
CA GLU A 111 22.68 -13.13 18.37
C GLU A 111 22.96 -12.82 19.85
N ASP A 112 22.32 -11.79 20.39
CA ASP A 112 22.51 -11.34 21.78
C ASP A 112 21.40 -11.79 22.75
N ASN A 113 20.48 -12.65 22.29
CA ASN A 113 19.28 -13.11 22.99
C ASN A 113 18.32 -11.99 23.43
N ARG A 114 18.34 -10.83 22.77
CA ARG A 114 17.44 -9.71 23.05
C ARG A 114 16.89 -9.16 21.74
N VAL A 115 15.57 -8.98 21.67
CA VAL A 115 14.94 -8.40 20.48
C VAL A 115 14.61 -6.94 20.74
N GLU A 116 15.27 -6.05 20.03
CA GLU A 116 15.03 -4.62 20.10
C GLU A 116 14.07 -4.11 19.03
N ARG A 117 13.40 -3.00 19.32
CA ARG A 117 12.38 -2.43 18.43
C ARG A 117 12.93 -2.11 17.04
N HIS A 118 14.15 -1.61 16.98
CA HIS A 118 14.78 -1.22 15.74
C HIS A 118 15.13 -2.44 14.85
N GLU A 119 15.38 -3.60 15.46
CA GLU A 119 15.64 -4.87 14.77
C GLU A 119 14.37 -5.47 14.19
N VAL A 120 13.26 -5.41 14.95
CA VAL A 120 11.93 -5.76 14.46
C VAL A 120 11.59 -4.95 13.21
N LEU A 121 11.95 -3.66 13.17
CA LEU A 121 11.74 -2.82 11.99
C LEU A 121 12.58 -3.29 10.80
N ARG A 122 13.85 -3.68 11.00
CA ARG A 122 14.71 -4.24 9.93
C ARG A 122 14.16 -5.56 9.40
N VAL A 123 13.75 -6.50 10.27
CA VAL A 123 13.12 -7.76 9.86
C VAL A 123 11.86 -7.49 9.04
N LYS A 124 11.02 -6.54 9.49
CA LYS A 124 9.81 -6.13 8.76
C LYS A 124 10.15 -5.58 7.38
N GLU A 125 11.15 -4.71 7.27
CA GLU A 125 11.59 -4.14 5.99
C GLU A 125 12.08 -5.22 5.02
N ARG A 126 12.92 -6.16 5.48
CA ARG A 126 13.40 -7.30 4.66
C ARG A 126 12.25 -8.19 4.20
N THR A 127 11.32 -8.49 5.10
CA THR A 127 10.12 -9.27 4.81
C THR A 127 9.25 -8.58 3.75
N TRP A 128 9.07 -7.27 3.88
CA TRP A 128 8.30 -6.49 2.91
C TRP A 128 8.91 -6.51 1.52
N LYS A 129 10.23 -6.33 1.45
CA LYS A 129 10.99 -6.42 0.20
C LYS A 129 10.82 -7.79 -0.46
N HIS A 130 10.85 -8.88 0.31
CA HIS A 130 10.63 -10.22 -0.22
C HIS A 130 9.21 -10.38 -0.80
N PHE A 131 8.17 -9.92 -0.09
CA PHE A 131 6.80 -9.97 -0.61
C PHE A 131 6.62 -9.19 -1.91
N GLN A 132 7.27 -8.02 -2.04
CA GLN A 132 7.24 -7.24 -3.28
C GLN A 132 7.88 -7.99 -4.45
N VAL A 133 9.02 -8.66 -4.23
CA VAL A 133 9.68 -9.47 -5.27
C VAL A 133 8.83 -10.69 -5.63
N LEU A 134 8.30 -11.39 -4.62
CA LEU A 134 7.48 -12.58 -4.81
C LEU A 134 6.18 -12.28 -5.58
N LEU A 135 5.45 -11.23 -5.22
CA LEU A 135 4.26 -10.81 -5.97
C LEU A 135 4.61 -10.31 -7.38
N GLY A 136 5.79 -9.70 -7.53
CA GLY A 136 6.31 -9.35 -8.84
C GLY A 136 6.52 -10.57 -9.74
N LEU A 137 6.77 -11.76 -9.20
CA LEU A 137 6.89 -12.99 -9.98
C LEU A 137 5.53 -13.47 -10.48
N VAL A 138 4.53 -13.47 -9.60
CA VAL A 138 3.16 -13.86 -9.96
C VAL A 138 2.61 -12.97 -11.07
N SER A 139 2.73 -11.64 -10.91
CA SER A 139 2.26 -10.68 -11.91
C SER A 139 2.94 -10.86 -13.27
N ARG A 140 4.25 -11.13 -13.31
CA ARG A 140 4.96 -11.37 -14.59
C ARG A 140 4.46 -12.61 -15.31
N ILE A 141 4.17 -13.69 -14.58
CA ILE A 141 3.59 -14.90 -15.15
C ILE A 141 2.18 -14.61 -15.69
N GLU A 142 1.37 -13.85 -14.95
CA GLU A 142 0.05 -13.41 -15.42
C GLU A 142 0.15 -12.60 -16.71
N GLY A 143 1.13 -11.70 -16.84
CA GLY A 143 1.36 -10.90 -18.04
C GLY A 143 1.82 -11.69 -19.27
N MET A 144 2.23 -12.95 -19.11
CA MET A 144 2.60 -13.86 -20.20
C MET A 144 1.46 -14.80 -20.61
N ALA A 145 0.33 -14.78 -19.89
CA ALA A 145 -0.80 -15.63 -20.24
C ALA A 145 -1.38 -15.20 -21.60
N GLU A 146 -1.50 -16.14 -22.53
CA GLU A 146 -2.24 -15.96 -23.77
C GLU A 146 -3.74 -16.21 -23.53
N ASP A 147 -4.61 -15.36 -24.10
CA ASP A 147 -6.05 -15.56 -24.04
C ASP A 147 -6.42 -16.89 -24.75
N GLN A 148 -7.14 -17.77 -24.05
CA GLN A 148 -7.65 -19.05 -24.59
C GLN A 148 -8.93 -18.87 -25.42
#